data_AF-A0A4U9HPX3-F1
#
_entry.id   AF-A0A4U9HPX3-F1
#
_cell.length_a   1.000
_cell.length_b   1.000
_cell.length_c   1.000
_cell.angle_alpha   90.00
_cell.angle_beta   90.00
_cell.angle_gamma   90.00
#
_symmetry.space_group_name_H-M   'P 1'
#
loop_
_entity.id
_entity.type
_entity.pdbx_description
1 polymer ?
#
loop_
_entity_poly.entity_id
_entity_poly.type
_entity_poly.pdbx_seq_one_letter_code
_entity_poly.pdbx_strand_id
1 'polypeptide(L)'
;MTAWTTTTADVIRRIDEEAIHRQLDSGAIVLIGPVAVSVTGESFNLTSEEVATQLASKLKAEKMIGFLFFARGDRCRGRNHLRAVPQRCAETP
;
A
#
# COMPACT_ATOMS: atom_id res chain seq x y z
N MET A 1 13.05 -14.51 -29.17
CA MET A 1 12.07 -13.40 -29.08
C MET A 1 11.91 -13.04 -27.62
N THR A 2 12.67 -12.05 -27.17
CA THR A 2 12.80 -11.58 -25.79
C THR A 2 11.80 -10.45 -25.52
N ALA A 3 10.90 -10.69 -24.59
CA ALA A 3 10.11 -9.71 -23.85
C ALA A 3 9.60 -10.43 -22.59
N TRP A 4 8.88 -9.77 -21.68
CA TRP A 4 8.38 -10.31 -20.40
C TRP A 4 9.51 -10.40 -19.35
N THR A 5 9.62 -9.55 -18.34
CA THR A 5 8.64 -8.68 -17.68
C THR A 5 9.40 -7.60 -16.92
N THR A 6 9.06 -6.35 -17.20
CA THR A 6 9.55 -5.16 -16.51
C THR A 6 9.21 -5.21 -15.02
N THR A 7 10.24 -5.06 -14.18
CA THR A 7 10.26 -4.41 -12.85
C THR A 7 9.03 -4.61 -11.96
N THR A 8 9.05 -5.60 -11.07
CA THR A 8 8.20 -5.63 -9.86
C THR A 8 9.03 -5.18 -8.66
N ALA A 9 9.34 -3.89 -8.58
CA ALA A 9 9.52 -3.24 -7.29
C ALA A 9 8.11 -2.77 -6.93
N ASP A 10 7.45 -3.26 -5.89
CA ASP A 10 7.86 -3.08 -4.51
C ASP A 10 6.91 -3.93 -3.66
N VAL A 11 7.43 -4.96 -2.99
CA VAL A 11 6.62 -5.88 -2.18
C VAL A 11 7.13 -5.78 -0.75
N ILE A 12 6.25 -5.40 0.18
CA ILE A 12 6.57 -5.42 1.61
C ILE A 12 6.89 -6.86 2.00
N ARG A 13 8.14 -7.07 2.44
CA ARG A 13 8.66 -8.41 2.70
C ARG A 13 8.28 -8.92 4.08
N ARG A 14 8.26 -8.02 5.07
CA ARG A 14 8.07 -8.36 6.46
C ARG A 14 7.35 -7.24 7.20
N ILE A 15 6.39 -7.63 8.02
CA ILE A 15 5.66 -6.77 8.94
C ILE A 15 5.81 -7.42 10.32
N ASP A 16 6.05 -6.61 11.35
CA ASP A 16 6.10 -7.08 12.74
C ASP A 16 4.69 -7.09 13.33
N GLU A 17 3.98 -8.20 13.12
CA GLU A 17 2.61 -8.40 13.59
C GLU A 17 2.56 -8.47 15.13
N GLU A 18 3.56 -9.06 15.77
CA GLU A 18 3.59 -9.22 17.23
C GLU A 18 3.68 -7.87 17.94
N ALA A 19 4.54 -6.97 17.47
CA ALA A 19 4.67 -5.64 18.05
C ALA A 19 3.36 -4.83 17.96
N ILE A 20 2.66 -4.94 16.82
CA ILE A 20 1.37 -4.27 16.60
C ILE A 20 0.32 -4.87 17.54
N HIS A 21 0.22 -6.20 17.64
CA HIS A 21 -0.72 -6.86 18.53
C HIS A 21 -0.49 -6.48 19.99
N ARG A 22 0.77 -6.44 20.46
CA ARG A 22 1.07 -6.00 21.83
C ARG A 22 0.60 -4.58 22.13
N GLN A 23 0.71 -3.67 21.15
CA GLN A 23 0.21 -2.30 21.32
C GLN A 23 -1.32 -2.26 21.35
N LEU A 24 -1.99 -3.03 20.49
CA LEU A 24 -3.45 -3.14 20.47
C LEU A 24 -4.00 -3.79 21.76
N ASP A 25 -3.34 -4.83 22.27
CA ASP A 25 -3.70 -5.52 23.51
C ASP A 25 -3.55 -4.61 24.74
N SER A 26 -2.63 -3.64 24.68
CA SER A 26 -2.49 -2.58 25.69
C SER A 26 -3.59 -1.50 25.60
N GLY A 27 -4.53 -1.61 24.65
CA GLY A 27 -5.57 -0.61 24.38
C GLY A 27 -5.05 0.65 23.69
N ALA A 28 -3.85 0.61 23.10
CA ALA A 28 -3.29 1.74 22.37
C ALA A 28 -3.76 1.75 20.90
N ILE A 29 -3.78 2.93 20.29
CA ILE A 29 -4.04 3.10 18.86
C ILE A 29 -2.72 3.15 18.12
N VAL A 30 -2.52 2.24 17.17
CA VAL A 30 -1.30 2.17 16.36
C VAL A 30 -1.45 3.06 15.12
N LEU A 31 -0.60 4.06 15.00
CA LEU A 31 -0.50 4.92 13.81
C LEU A 31 0.69 4.48 12.95
N ILE A 32 0.43 4.06 11.72
CA ILE A 32 1.45 3.56 10.79
C ILE A 32 1.53 4.51 9.58
N GLY A 33 2.72 5.06 9.32
CA GLY A 33 3.00 5.85 8.13
C GLY A 33 3.34 4.97 6.93
N PRO A 34 3.12 5.44 5.69
CA PRO A 34 3.38 4.67 4.48
C PRO A 34 4.87 4.67 4.09
N VAL A 35 5.76 4.39 5.04
CA VAL A 35 7.21 4.37 4.83
C VAL A 35 7.73 2.97 5.16
N ALA A 36 8.52 2.40 4.26
CA ALA A 36 9.20 1.13 4.47
C ALA A 36 10.72 1.28 4.42
N VAL A 37 11.40 0.37 5.10
CA VAL A 37 12.86 0.28 5.08
C VAL A 37 13.28 -1.00 4.38
N SER A 38 14.27 -0.91 3.49
CA SER A 38 14.85 -2.08 2.85
C SER A 38 15.88 -2.78 3.74
N VAL A 39 16.29 -3.97 3.31
CA VAL A 39 17.40 -4.73 3.91
C VAL A 39 18.75 -4.01 3.83
N THR A 40 18.90 -3.05 2.90
CA THR A 40 20.09 -2.20 2.73
C THR A 40 20.01 -0.92 3.57
N GLY A 41 18.89 -0.66 4.26
CA GLY A 41 18.68 0.56 5.05
C GLY A 41 18.17 1.76 4.26
N GLU A 42 17.77 1.56 3.01
CA GLU A 42 17.15 2.61 2.19
C GLU A 42 15.67 2.76 2.56
N SER A 43 15.18 3.99 2.59
CA SER A 43 13.77 4.29 2.89
C SER A 43 12.98 4.44 1.59
N PHE A 44 11.83 3.76 1.53
CA PHE A 44 10.91 3.78 0.40
C PHE A 44 9.58 4.38 0.84
N ASN A 45 9.05 5.28 0.01
CA ASN A 45 7.73 5.84 0.20
C ASN A 45 6.71 4.96 -0.52
N LEU A 46 5.88 4.28 0.25
CA LEU A 46 4.86 3.38 -0.27
C LEU A 46 3.55 4.12 -0.51
N THR A 47 2.64 3.53 -1.28
CA THR A 47 1.26 4.01 -1.29
C THR A 47 0.54 3.54 -0.03
N SER A 48 -0.24 4.43 0.59
CA SER A 48 -1.02 4.07 1.79
C SER A 48 -2.00 2.92 1.53
N GLU A 49 -2.49 2.79 0.30
CA GLU A 49 -3.35 1.69 -0.15
C GLU A 49 -2.65 0.33 -0.04
N GLU A 50 -1.42 0.24 -0.54
CA GLU A 50 -0.64 -1.00 -0.51
C GLU A 50 -0.30 -1.38 0.93
N VAL A 51 0.15 -0.42 1.74
CA VAL A 51 0.47 -0.64 3.16
C VAL A 51 -0.76 -1.11 3.94
N ALA A 52 -1.90 -0.45 3.76
CA ALA A 52 -3.12 -0.80 4.46
C ALA A 52 -3.65 -2.19 4.05
N THR A 53 -3.55 -2.54 2.76
CA THR A 53 -3.96 -3.85 2.25
C THR A 53 -3.11 -4.97 2.83
N GLN A 54 -1.79 -4.77 2.87
CA GLN A 54 -0.87 -5.78 3.41
C GLN A 54 -0.99 -5.92 4.93
N LEU A 55 -1.15 -4.80 5.65
CA LEU A 55 -1.42 -4.83 7.09
C LEU A 55 -2.73 -5.54 7.42
N ALA A 56 -3.81 -5.22 6.71
CA ALA A 56 -5.11 -5.86 6.93
C ALA A 56 -5.07 -7.37 6.66
N SER A 57 -4.37 -7.79 5.61
CA SER A 57 -4.17 -9.20 5.25
C SER A 57 -3.37 -9.96 6.32
N LYS A 58 -2.29 -9.35 6.84
CA LYS A 58 -1.40 -9.97 7.84
C LYS A 58 -2.04 -10.03 9.23
N LEU A 59 -2.57 -8.92 9.70
CA LEU A 59 -3.24 -8.82 11.01
C LEU A 59 -4.60 -9.54 11.05
N LYS A 60 -5.07 -10.10 9.92
CA LYS A 60 -6.40 -10.69 9.76
C LYS A 60 -7.49 -9.77 10.30
N ALA A 61 -7.41 -8.49 9.94
CA ALA A 61 -8.35 -7.50 10.42
C ALA A 61 -9.78 -7.86 9.98
N GLU A 62 -10.74 -7.82 10.90
CA GLU A 62 -12.15 -8.09 10.59
C GLU A 62 -12.73 -7.02 9.65
N LYS A 63 -12.25 -5.77 9.75
CA LYS A 63 -12.75 -4.61 9.03
C LYS A 63 -11.61 -3.70 8.59
N MET A 64 -11.72 -3.18 7.36
CA MET A 64 -10.82 -2.18 6.80
C MET A 64 -11.63 -0.92 6.45
N ILE A 65 -11.18 0.24 6.90
CA ILE A 65 -11.79 1.54 6.58
C ILE A 65 -10.81 2.33 5.71
N GLY A 66 -11.14 2.46 4.42
CA GLY A 66 -10.37 3.26 3.48
C GLY A 66 -11.05 4.60 3.22
N PHE A 67 -10.33 5.71 3.39
CA PHE A 67 -10.79 7.03 2.97
C PHE A 67 -10.21 7.34 1.59
N LEU A 68 -11.04 7.21 0.55
CA LEU A 68 -10.69 7.72 -0.78
C LEU A 68 -11.30 9.11 -0.95
N PHE A 69 -10.44 10.12 -1.11
CA PHE A 69 -10.86 11.44 -1.53
C PHE A 69 -10.88 11.51 -3.05
N PHE A 70 -12.05 11.31 -3.66
CA PHE A 70 -12.22 11.57 -5.08
C PHE A 70 -12.41 13.07 -5.30
N ALA A 71 -11.39 13.74 -5.82
CA ALA A 71 -11.60 15.03 -6.48
C ALA A 71 -12.54 14.79 -7.68
N ARG A 72 -13.73 15.40 -7.66
CA ARG A 72 -14.70 15.30 -8.76
C ARG A 72 -14.07 15.85 -10.04
N GLY A 73 -13.69 14.95 -10.97
CA GLY A 73 -13.16 15.33 -12.29
C GLY A 73 -13.10 14.20 -13.32
N ASP A 74 -12.96 12.94 -12.91
CA ASP A 74 -12.58 11.89 -13.86
C ASP A 74 -13.79 11.05 -14.30
N ARG A 75 -14.49 11.55 -15.32
CA ARG A 75 -15.53 10.79 -16.02
C ARG A 75 -14.87 9.81 -17.01
N CYS A 76 -14.33 8.70 -16.51
CA CYS A 76 -13.81 7.60 -17.34
C CYS A 76 -14.59 6.30 -17.11
N ARG A 77 -15.13 5.81 -18.23
CA ARG A 77 -16.15 4.78 -18.40
C ARG A 77 -15.69 3.39 -17.95
N GLY A 78 -16.50 2.74 -17.13
CA GLY A 78 -16.64 1.28 -16.97
C GLY A 78 -15.35 0.46 -17.08
N ARG A 79 -14.64 0.27 -15.98
CA ARG A 79 -13.74 -0.87 -15.80
C ARG A 79 -13.66 -1.25 -14.33
N ASN A 80 -13.84 -2.54 -14.06
CA ASN A 80 -13.89 -3.15 -12.73
C ASN A 80 -12.67 -2.74 -11.88
N HIS A 81 -12.92 -2.06 -10.76
CA HIS A 81 -11.95 -1.22 -10.05
C HIS A 81 -11.14 -2.02 -9.00
N LEU A 82 -10.58 -3.16 -9.39
CA LEU A 82 -9.62 -3.92 -8.55
C LEU A 82 -8.22 -4.04 -9.17
N ARG A 83 -8.00 -3.51 -10.38
CA ARG A 83 -6.65 -3.27 -10.93
C ARG A 83 -6.67 -2.08 -11.86
N ALA A 84 -6.45 -0.90 -11.30
CA ALA A 84 -6.02 0.25 -12.08
C ALA A 84 -5.00 1.02 -11.23
N VAL A 85 -3.74 0.62 -11.35
CA VAL A 85 -2.61 1.52 -11.07
C VAL A 85 -2.23 2.13 -12.42
N PRO A 86 -2.67 3.34 -12.77
CA PRO A 86 -2.05 4.11 -13.83
C PRO A 86 -1.01 5.03 -13.18
N GLN A 87 0.10 4.49 -12.70
CA GLN A 87 1.24 5.34 -12.36
C GLN A 87 2.20 5.41 -13.54
N ARG A 88 1.84 6.24 -14.52
CA ARG A 88 2.77 7.05 -15.33
C ARG A 88 2.00 8.05 -16.20
N CYS A 89 1.51 9.10 -15.57
CA CYS A 89 1.47 10.44 -16.15
C CYS A 89 2.21 11.35 -15.16
N ALA A 90 3.53 11.19 -15.08
CA ALA A 90 4.40 12.22 -14.55
C ALA A 90 5.21 12.72 -15.76
N GLU A 91 4.68 13.76 -16.39
CA GLU A 91 5.45 14.66 -17.23
C GLU A 91 6.55 15.28 -16.36
N THR A 92 7.79 15.23 -16.85
CA THR A 92 8.85 16.14 -16.45
C THR A 92 9.61 16.53 -17.71
N PRO A 93 10.10 17.78 -17.79
CA PRO A 93 10.23 18.58 -19.01
C PRO A 93 11.19 18.04 -20.07
#